data_AF-A0A844MM44-F1
#
_entry.id   AF-A0A844MM44-F1
#
_cell.length_a   1.000
_cell.length_b   1.000
_cell.length_c   1.000
_cell.angle_alpha   90.00
_cell.angle_beta   90.00
_cell.angle_gamma   90.00
#
_symmetry.space_group_name_H-M   'P 1'
#
loop_
_entity.id
_entity.type
_entity.pdbx_description
1 polymer ?
#
loop_
_entity_poly.entity_id
_entity_poly.type
_entity_poly.pdbx_seq_one_letter_code
_entity_poly.pdbx_strand_id
1 'polypeptide(L)' 'MKKYLAIGEVAKIKGVRVETVRDWTNSGKLEFVTTEGGHNRIIRNS' A
#
# COMPACT_ATOMS: atom_id res chain seq x y z
N MET A 1 7.56 0.82 -15.51
CA MET A 1 6.33 0.12 -15.08
C MET A 1 5.95 0.62 -13.68
N LYS A 2 4.81 1.32 -13.52
CA LYS A 2 4.31 1.67 -12.18
C LYS A 2 3.71 0.41 -11.55
N LYS A 3 4.40 -0.17 -10.56
CA LYS A 3 3.96 -1.38 -9.86
C LYS A 3 3.14 -0.98 -8.64
N TYR A 4 1.83 -0.98 -8.81
CA TYR A 4 0.90 -0.90 -7.70
C TYR A 4 0.94 -2.19 -6.88
N LEU A 5 1.10 -2.08 -5.56
CA LEU A 5 1.15 -3.22 -4.66
C LEU A 5 -0.10 -3.28 -3.80
N ALA A 6 -0.59 -4.49 -3.55
CA ALA A 6 -1.59 -4.69 -2.49
C ALA A 6 -0.98 -4.37 -1.13
N ILE A 7 -1.81 -3.98 -0.17
CA ILE A 7 -1.35 -3.75 1.21
C ILE A 7 -0.62 -4.96 1.81
N GLY A 8 -1.10 -6.18 1.52
CA GLY A 8 -0.48 -7.42 1.96
C GLY A 8 0.88 -7.71 1.29
N GLU A 9 1.06 -7.27 0.04
CA GLU A 9 2.34 -7.37 -0.65
C GLU A 9 3.37 -6.45 -0.01
N VAL A 10 2.97 -5.21 0.29
CA VAL A 10 3.83 -4.23 0.97
C VAL A 10 4.21 -4.72 2.36
N ALA A 11 3.25 -5.28 3.10
CA ALA A 11 3.48 -5.86 4.42
C ALA A 11 4.55 -6.98 4.38
N LYS A 12 4.44 -7.91 3.42
CA LYS A 12 5.44 -8.98 3.21
C LYS A 12 6.82 -8.43 2.85
N ILE A 13 6.88 -7.47 1.91
CA ILE A 13 8.15 -6.87 1.46
C ILE A 13 8.84 -6.12 2.60
N LYS A 14 8.08 -5.45 3.46
CA LYS A 14 8.61 -4.65 4.57
C LYS A 14 8.77 -5.44 5.87
N GLY A 15 8.27 -6.67 5.96
CA GLY A 15 8.32 -7.48 7.17
C GLY A 15 7.47 -6.92 8.32
N VAL A 16 6.37 -6.23 7.99
CA VAL A 16 5.46 -5.61 8.99
C VAL A 16 4.05 -6.18 8.88
N ARG A 17 3.20 -5.88 9.87
CA ARG A 17 1.78 -6.23 9.81
C ARG A 17 1.05 -5.37 8.78
N VAL A 18 -0.02 -5.91 8.18
CA VAL A 18 -0.90 -5.18 7.25
C VAL A 18 -1.48 -3.92 7.90
N GLU A 19 -1.81 -3.98 9.19
CA GLU A 19 -2.33 -2.84 9.97
C GLU A 19 -1.35 -1.67 9.96
N THR A 20 -0.05 -1.92 10.16
CA THR A 20 1.00 -0.90 10.11
C THR A 20 1.05 -0.20 8.75
N VAL A 21 0.86 -0.96 7.66
CA VAL A 21 0.82 -0.37 6.31
C VAL A 21 -0.44 0.48 6.12
N ARG A 22 -1.57 0.07 6.74
CA ARG A 22 -2.85 0.79 6.72
C ARG A 22 -2.72 2.11 7.45
N ASP A 23 -2.07 2.11 8.62
CA ASP A 23 -1.75 3.33 9.37
C ASP A 23 -0.88 4.26 8.53
N TRP A 24 0.12 3.76 7.81
CA TRP A 24 0.93 4.59 6.93
C TRP A 24 0.14 5.21 5.77
N THR A 25 -0.80 4.47 5.17
CA THR A 25 -1.68 5.04 4.15
C THR A 25 -2.63 6.09 4.74
N ASN A 26 -3.20 5.83 5.92
CA ASN A 26 -4.10 6.76 6.60
C ASN A 26 -3.37 8.03 7.08
N SER A 27 -2.11 7.89 7.48
CA SER A 27 -1.27 9.00 7.92
C SER A 27 -0.60 9.74 6.76
N GLY A 28 -0.86 9.37 5.50
CA GLY A 28 -0.24 9.97 4.32
C GLY A 28 1.25 9.66 4.12
N LYS A 29 1.81 8.69 4.86
CA LYS A 29 3.21 8.24 4.69
C LYS A 29 3.42 7.36 3.46
N LEU A 30 2.35 6.74 2.96
CA LEU A 30 2.35 5.96 1.73
C LEU A 30 1.26 6.46 0.80
N GLU A 31 1.66 6.79 -0.42
CA GLU A 31 0.73 7.09 -1.50
C GLU A 31 0.03 5.82 -1.98
N PHE A 32 -1.28 5.93 -2.20
CA PHE A 32 -2.09 4.84 -2.73
C PHE A 32 -3.12 5.38 -3.72
N VAL A 33 -3.60 4.50 -4.58
CA VAL A 33 -4.77 4.73 -5.44
C VAL A 33 -5.87 3.76 -5.04
N THR A 34 -7.11 4.20 -5.13
CA THR A 34 -8.27 3.34 -4.91
C THR A 34 -8.72 2.79 -6.26
N THR A 35 -8.80 1.47 -6.41
CA THR A 35 -9.39 0.85 -7.60
C THR A 35 -10.89 1.12 -7.65
N GLU A 36 -11.53 0.99 -8.82
CA GLU A 36 -12.99 1.07 -8.95
C GLU A 36 -13.75 0.13 -7.99
N GLY A 37 -13.15 -0.99 -7.59
CA GLY A 37 -13.70 -1.92 -6.59
C GLY A 37 -13.46 -1.54 -5.12
N GLY A 38 -12.96 -0.33 -4.82
CA GLY A 38 -12.74 0.15 -3.45
C GLY A 38 -11.46 -0.35 -2.76
N HIS A 39 -10.61 -1.14 -3.45
CA HIS A 39 -9.35 -1.61 -2.89
C HIS A 39 -8.21 -0.59 -3.03
N ASN A 40 -7.45 -0.39 -1.95
CA ASN A 40 -6.26 0.45 -1.96
C ASN A 40 -5.06 -0.26 -2.58
N ARG A 41 -4.35 0.47 -3.44
CA ARG A 41 -3.17 0.01 -4.17
C ARG A 41 -2.02 0.99 -3.94
N ILE A 42 -0.99 0.54 -3.23
CA ILE A 42 0.14 1.37 -2.82
C ILE A 42 1.08 1.58 -4.01
N ILE A 43 1.50 2.82 -4.22
CA ILE A 43 2.42 3.18 -5.29
C ILE A 43 3.83 2.79 -4.87
N ARG A 44 4.47 1.90 -5.63
CA ARG A 44 5.90 1.63 -5.47
C ARG A 44 6.69 2.70 -6.23
N ASN A 45 7.22 3.68 -5.50
CA ASN A 45 8.29 4.53 -6.01
C ASN A 45 9.58 3.69 -6.00
N SER A 46 10.15 3.49 -7.20
CA SER A 46 11.39 2.73 -7.41
C SER A 46 12.59 3.46 -6.82
#